data_AF-A0AAD9IDY8-F1
#
_entry.id   AF-A0AAD9IDY8-F1
#
_cell.length_a   1.000
_cell.length_b   1.000
_cell.length_c   1.000
_cell.angle_alpha   90.00
_cell.angle_beta   90.00
_cell.angle_gamma   90.00
#
_symmetry.space_group_name_H-M   'P 1'
#
loop_
_entity.id
_entity.type
_entity.pdbx_description
1 polymer ?
#
loop_
_entity_poly.entity_id
_entity_poly.type
_entity_poly.pdbx_seq_one_letter_code
_entity_poly.pdbx_strand_id
1 'polypeptide(L)'
;MFRRKWSGLPSDPIFPSDLEGLGLFINDMDEIRSLENPKKYYHAFTYKNERWNFRQRFHMNEAVQKVVFQRLEGQGLEQTLLPLGTTDRSKAHVPIFTTVDLARKKKARVVLIFGESIQDLGLLAHRVASGKGGVNKGSMVSVVQTIKSAAAEARVPRESECPGAGHGDDGEPGIILANTGELFWWPEGCRALGPILRHALPMASSVHWGRQHREALNSVPGNRTTAEHVRYMFEKVVPHMAGGASLDVVAVGDAADVVEAYLSAEKTWPQWEGKLASLALLGGQYDREKVESEGFKQFLRHRTRAWTLHPSHPLDSRLSGPEGNPFSRAFVNLGCPVYSAGPILHTELLLVAAHASVARWQTQVHAVEDYQNPEEAVVVDEEELQAANGEADQHPWPEALAVEKAREAERAEQARKKEEERKKAGEEKRQAEEEAKKKKAAEQQEKAEEERLRTGREREKAKEEAAGRVKEEKKKARLEKQRAELAAKPAAGDAAGAAAATPGTGTSRPDLETGGTGSAVRSTGATEQRGGRADEDDDGDAEEGEDFDPLAGHEELKATLAGAMDALQRTVMRAFADRPRVLPYQDEDGDEDEDEDAQERAGEDERDVGC
;
A
#
# COMPACT_ATOMS: atom_id res chain seq x y z
N MET A 1 -30.86 -12.82 8.92
CA MET A 1 -29.59 -12.71 8.16
C MET A 1 -28.69 -13.86 8.60
N PHE A 2 -28.23 -14.73 7.68
CA PHE A 2 -27.42 -15.90 8.06
C PHE A 2 -25.95 -15.51 8.25
N ARG A 3 -25.40 -15.70 9.46
CA ARG A 3 -23.96 -15.51 9.73
C ARG A 3 -23.22 -16.83 9.54
N ARG A 4 -22.35 -16.91 8.53
CA ARG A 4 -21.39 -18.02 8.42
C ARG A 4 -20.42 -17.98 9.61
N LYS A 5 -20.16 -19.13 10.24
CA LYS A 5 -19.11 -19.28 11.25
C LYS A 5 -17.75 -19.33 10.55
N TRP A 6 -16.70 -18.81 11.20
CA TRP A 6 -15.32 -18.88 10.69
C TRP A 6 -14.89 -20.32 10.35
N SER A 7 -15.29 -21.30 11.17
CA SER A 7 -15.04 -22.74 10.94
C SER A 7 -15.77 -23.35 9.75
N GLY A 8 -16.69 -22.61 9.10
CA GLY A 8 -17.42 -23.02 7.91
C GLY A 8 -17.01 -22.24 6.65
N LEU A 9 -15.88 -21.54 6.69
CA LEU A 9 -15.28 -20.89 5.53
C LEU A 9 -14.24 -21.84 4.89
N PRO A 10 -14.07 -21.81 3.55
CA PRO A 10 -13.08 -22.63 2.86
C PRO A 10 -11.66 -22.30 3.32
N SER A 11 -10.81 -23.31 3.50
CA SER A 11 -9.38 -23.12 3.81
C SER A 11 -8.68 -22.33 2.71
N ASP A 12 -7.62 -21.61 3.08
CA ASP A 12 -6.77 -20.92 2.10
C ASP A 12 -5.99 -21.95 1.26
N PRO A 13 -5.81 -21.74 -0.06
CA PRO A 13 -5.14 -22.72 -0.90
C PRO A 13 -3.62 -22.72 -0.69
N ILE A 14 -3.07 -23.91 -0.79
CA ILE A 14 -1.65 -24.22 -0.64
C ILE A 14 -1.14 -24.66 -2.01
N PHE A 15 -0.01 -24.08 -2.43
CA PHE A 15 0.71 -24.46 -3.64
C PHE A 15 2.18 -24.70 -3.27
N PRO A 16 2.91 -25.55 -4.01
CA PRO A 16 4.37 -25.70 -3.88
C PRO A 16 5.11 -24.46 -4.38
N SER A 17 6.32 -24.23 -3.89
CA SER A 17 7.14 -23.01 -4.12
C SER A 17 8.26 -23.20 -5.16
N ASP A 18 8.09 -24.15 -6.07
CA ASP A 18 9.04 -24.53 -7.12
C ASP A 18 8.30 -24.83 -8.43
N LEU A 19 8.99 -24.75 -9.57
CA LEU A 19 8.35 -24.88 -10.89
C LEU A 19 7.79 -26.29 -11.12
N GLU A 20 8.53 -27.33 -10.75
CA GLU A 20 8.14 -28.72 -10.99
C GLU A 20 6.85 -29.08 -10.24
N GLY A 21 6.77 -28.74 -8.95
CA GLY A 21 5.56 -28.89 -8.15
C GLY A 21 4.38 -28.06 -8.67
N LEU A 22 4.62 -26.91 -9.28
CA LEU A 22 3.59 -26.11 -9.96
C LEU A 22 3.15 -26.70 -11.33
N GLY A 23 3.71 -27.83 -11.75
CA GLY A 23 3.43 -28.46 -13.04
C GLY A 23 4.13 -27.78 -14.21
N LEU A 24 5.28 -27.14 -13.96
CA LEU A 24 6.03 -26.31 -14.90
C LEU A 24 7.51 -26.75 -15.02
N PHE A 25 8.14 -26.43 -16.14
CA PHE A 25 9.58 -26.58 -16.35
C PHE A 25 10.12 -25.46 -17.26
N ILE A 26 11.44 -25.30 -17.29
CA ILE A 26 12.12 -24.40 -18.24
C ILE A 26 12.64 -25.24 -19.40
N ASN A 27 12.31 -24.87 -20.63
CA ASN A 27 12.76 -25.56 -21.84
C ASN A 27 14.10 -25.02 -22.37
N ASP A 28 14.62 -25.63 -23.44
CA ASP A 28 15.88 -25.24 -24.09
C ASP A 28 15.88 -23.81 -24.69
N MET A 29 14.70 -23.19 -24.83
CA MET A 29 14.52 -21.79 -25.27
C MET A 29 14.41 -20.83 -24.08
N ASP A 30 14.67 -21.31 -22.86
CA ASP A 30 14.56 -20.59 -21.58
C ASP A 30 13.12 -20.17 -21.18
N GLU A 31 12.10 -20.76 -21.82
CA GLU A 31 10.70 -20.43 -21.58
C GLU A 31 10.06 -21.37 -20.54
N ILE A 32 9.22 -20.82 -19.67
CA ILE A 32 8.48 -21.60 -18.68
C ILE A 32 7.24 -22.21 -19.32
N ARG A 33 7.21 -23.55 -19.36
CA ARG A 33 6.19 -24.36 -20.03
C ARG A 33 5.52 -25.34 -19.06
N SER A 34 4.30 -25.76 -19.37
CA SER A 34 3.60 -26.79 -18.60
C SER A 34 4.20 -28.19 -18.86
N LEU A 35 4.42 -28.97 -17.79
CA LEU A 35 4.83 -30.37 -17.84
C LEU A 35 3.76 -31.26 -18.52
N GLU A 36 2.48 -30.99 -18.27
CA GLU A 36 1.36 -31.69 -18.89
C GLU A 36 1.26 -31.40 -20.40
N ASN A 37 1.55 -30.15 -20.80
CA ASN A 37 1.54 -29.75 -22.21
C ASN A 37 2.61 -28.70 -22.50
N PRO A 38 3.80 -29.10 -23.00
CA PRO A 38 4.93 -28.21 -23.28
C PRO A 38 4.64 -27.05 -24.25
N LYS A 39 3.52 -27.07 -25.00
CA LYS A 39 3.10 -25.96 -25.87
C LYS A 39 2.42 -24.82 -25.10
N LYS A 40 1.95 -25.05 -23.87
CA LYS A 40 1.26 -24.06 -23.03
C LYS A 40 2.25 -23.33 -22.11
N TYR A 41 2.05 -22.03 -21.94
CA TYR A 41 2.69 -21.22 -20.92
C TYR A 41 1.93 -21.31 -19.58
N TYR A 42 2.50 -20.75 -18.51
CA TYR A 42 1.79 -20.49 -17.27
C TYR A 42 0.51 -19.67 -17.49
N HIS A 43 -0.57 -20.03 -16.80
CA HIS A 43 -1.85 -19.32 -16.86
C HIS A 43 -2.31 -18.92 -15.45
N ALA A 44 -2.43 -17.62 -15.18
CA ALA A 44 -2.70 -17.11 -13.84
C ALA A 44 -4.18 -17.16 -13.42
N PHE A 45 -5.12 -17.15 -14.36
CA PHE A 45 -6.56 -17.01 -14.09
C PHE A 45 -7.33 -18.34 -14.17
N THR A 46 -6.76 -19.38 -13.55
CA THR A 46 -7.31 -20.75 -13.58
C THR A 46 -8.62 -20.88 -12.79
N TYR A 47 -8.85 -20.05 -11.76
CA TYR A 47 -10.01 -20.15 -10.87
C TYR A 47 -10.87 -18.89 -10.89
N LYS A 48 -12.19 -19.04 -10.68
CA LYS A 48 -13.12 -17.90 -10.48
C LYS A 48 -12.89 -17.17 -9.14
N ASN A 49 -12.21 -17.79 -8.17
CA ASN A 49 -11.83 -17.15 -6.93
C ASN A 49 -10.45 -16.51 -7.09
N GLU A 50 -10.40 -15.18 -7.10
CA GLU A 50 -9.15 -14.41 -7.21
C GLU A 50 -8.10 -14.82 -6.18
N ARG A 51 -8.51 -15.19 -4.96
CA ARG A 51 -7.59 -15.61 -3.89
C ARG A 51 -6.81 -16.87 -4.28
N TRP A 52 -7.40 -17.79 -5.04
CA TRP A 52 -6.69 -18.96 -5.58
C TRP A 52 -5.65 -18.54 -6.62
N ASN A 53 -6.03 -17.67 -7.56
CA ASN A 53 -5.12 -17.15 -8.60
C ASN A 53 -3.95 -16.36 -7.98
N PHE A 54 -4.21 -15.52 -6.98
CA PHE A 54 -3.18 -14.77 -6.27
C PHE A 54 -2.24 -15.67 -5.47
N ARG A 55 -2.77 -16.72 -4.80
CA ARG A 55 -1.93 -17.70 -4.10
C ARG A 55 -1.07 -18.52 -5.08
N GLN A 56 -1.62 -18.96 -6.22
CA GLN A 56 -0.83 -19.61 -7.26
C GLN A 56 0.26 -18.68 -7.82
N ARG A 57 -0.10 -17.42 -8.13
CA ARG A 57 0.85 -16.40 -8.61
C ARG A 57 1.95 -16.10 -7.60
N PHE A 58 1.66 -16.06 -6.30
CA PHE A 58 2.67 -15.86 -5.25
C PHE A 58 3.77 -16.92 -5.33
N HIS A 59 3.38 -18.19 -5.38
CA HIS A 59 4.32 -19.30 -5.45
C HIS A 59 5.03 -19.38 -6.81
N MET A 60 4.36 -19.01 -7.90
CA MET A 60 4.96 -18.88 -9.23
C MET A 60 6.03 -17.77 -9.27
N ASN A 61 5.72 -16.57 -8.77
CA ASN A 61 6.69 -15.47 -8.65
C ASN A 61 7.91 -15.90 -7.83
N GLU A 62 7.70 -16.56 -6.68
CA GLU A 62 8.78 -17.09 -5.83
C GLU A 62 9.67 -18.10 -6.59
N ALA A 63 9.06 -19.03 -7.34
CA ALA A 63 9.79 -20.04 -8.10
C ALA A 63 10.64 -19.42 -9.23
N VAL A 64 10.10 -18.44 -9.96
CA VAL A 64 10.85 -17.71 -11.00
C VAL A 64 11.99 -16.90 -10.39
N GLN A 65 11.73 -16.19 -9.29
CA GLN A 65 12.73 -15.36 -8.62
C GLN A 65 13.93 -16.20 -8.12
N LYS A 66 13.69 -17.42 -7.60
CA LYS A 66 14.77 -18.36 -7.24
C LYS A 66 15.68 -18.70 -8.42
N VAL A 67 15.11 -18.97 -9.60
CA VAL A 67 15.90 -19.23 -10.82
C VAL A 67 16.68 -17.99 -11.24
N VAL A 68 16.07 -16.80 -11.19
CA VAL A 68 16.75 -15.53 -11.48
C VAL A 68 17.91 -15.29 -10.52
N PHE A 69 17.73 -15.50 -9.22
CA PHE A 69 18.78 -15.33 -8.20
C PHE A 69 19.97 -16.26 -8.46
N GLN A 70 19.73 -17.56 -8.67
CA GLN A 70 20.79 -18.52 -9.02
C GLN A 70 21.58 -18.12 -10.28
N ARG A 71 20.91 -17.52 -11.26
CA ARG A 71 21.56 -17.03 -12.49
C ARG A 71 22.34 -15.74 -12.28
N LEU A 72 21.85 -14.81 -11.46
CA LEU A 72 22.58 -13.61 -11.06
C LEU A 72 23.82 -13.96 -10.23
N GLU A 73 23.73 -14.95 -9.35
CA GLU A 73 24.88 -15.55 -8.63
C GLU A 73 25.88 -16.15 -9.63
N GLY A 74 25.39 -16.88 -10.64
CA GLY A 74 26.19 -17.35 -11.78
C GLY A 74 26.80 -16.25 -12.66
N GLN A 75 26.36 -14.99 -12.53
CA GLN A 75 27.01 -13.81 -13.15
C GLN A 75 28.02 -13.12 -12.21
N GLY A 76 28.33 -13.69 -11.05
CA GLY A 76 29.27 -13.11 -10.08
C GLY A 76 28.69 -11.96 -9.26
N LEU A 77 27.37 -11.99 -9.02
CA LEU A 77 26.70 -11.13 -8.04
C LEU A 77 26.41 -11.90 -6.75
N GLU A 78 26.27 -11.20 -5.63
CA GLU A 78 25.84 -11.75 -4.34
C GLU A 78 24.72 -10.91 -3.73
N GLN A 79 23.92 -11.52 -2.84
CA GLN A 79 22.92 -10.78 -2.08
C GLN A 79 23.56 -10.03 -0.92
N THR A 80 23.37 -8.71 -0.87
CA THR A 80 23.59 -7.93 0.36
C THR A 80 22.25 -7.57 0.99
N LEU A 81 22.15 -7.66 2.32
CA LEU A 81 20.92 -7.32 3.06
C LEU A 81 20.97 -5.88 3.55
N LEU A 82 19.86 -5.16 3.37
CA LEU A 82 19.64 -3.82 3.91
C LEU A 82 18.69 -3.89 5.12
N PRO A 83 18.92 -3.13 6.21
CA PRO A 83 20.02 -2.19 6.41
C PRO A 83 21.39 -2.87 6.45
N LEU A 84 22.43 -2.18 5.97
CA LEU A 84 23.80 -2.69 5.96
C LEU A 84 24.22 -3.16 7.36
N GLY A 85 24.92 -4.30 7.40
CA GLY A 85 25.28 -4.97 8.66
C GLY A 85 24.23 -5.97 9.16
N THR A 86 23.06 -6.09 8.51
CA THR A 86 22.08 -7.14 8.83
C THR A 86 22.60 -8.51 8.39
N THR A 87 22.99 -9.34 9.35
CA THR A 87 23.46 -10.73 9.13
C THR A 87 22.37 -11.77 9.40
N ASP A 88 21.37 -11.43 10.22
CA ASP A 88 20.29 -12.32 10.63
C ASP A 88 19.09 -12.16 9.69
N ARG A 89 18.88 -13.16 8.82
CA ARG A 89 17.77 -13.19 7.85
C ARG A 89 16.38 -13.30 8.50
N SER A 90 16.26 -13.58 9.81
CA SER A 90 14.95 -13.53 10.49
C SER A 90 14.51 -12.12 10.88
N LYS A 91 15.42 -11.14 10.82
CA LYS A 91 15.13 -9.72 11.08
C LYS A 91 14.69 -9.00 9.81
N ALA A 92 13.96 -7.92 10.00
CA ALA A 92 13.43 -7.09 8.92
C ALA A 92 14.53 -6.58 7.99
N HIS A 93 14.53 -7.06 6.75
CA HIS A 93 15.54 -6.73 5.75
C HIS A 93 14.98 -6.69 4.32
N VAL A 94 15.65 -5.93 3.45
CA VAL A 94 15.45 -5.92 1.99
C VAL A 94 16.73 -6.43 1.34
N PRO A 95 16.72 -7.48 0.52
CA PRO A 95 17.89 -7.90 -0.24
C PRO A 95 18.12 -6.96 -1.43
N ILE A 96 19.39 -6.72 -1.77
CA ILE A 96 19.86 -6.16 -3.05
C ILE A 96 20.91 -7.11 -3.65
N PHE A 97 21.20 -7.01 -4.95
CA PHE A 97 22.36 -7.70 -5.54
C PHE A 97 23.52 -6.74 -5.77
N THR A 98 24.73 -7.19 -5.52
CA THR A 98 25.98 -6.45 -5.76
C THR A 98 27.01 -7.36 -6.40
N THR A 99 27.97 -6.84 -7.16
CA THR A 99 29.15 -7.63 -7.58
C THR A 99 29.85 -8.21 -6.36
N VAL A 100 30.25 -9.48 -6.41
CA VAL A 100 30.95 -10.15 -5.30
C VAL A 100 32.19 -9.34 -4.86
N ASP A 101 32.32 -9.11 -3.56
CA ASP A 101 33.43 -8.35 -2.93
C ASP A 101 33.53 -6.87 -3.41
N LEU A 102 32.45 -6.24 -3.92
CA LEU A 102 32.49 -4.89 -4.53
C LEU A 102 33.24 -3.84 -3.69
N ALA A 103 32.95 -3.76 -2.39
CA ALA A 103 33.58 -2.82 -1.46
C ALA A 103 35.11 -3.03 -1.31
N ARG A 104 35.58 -4.27 -1.46
CA ARG A 104 37.00 -4.62 -1.38
C ARG A 104 37.72 -4.44 -2.71
N LYS A 105 37.04 -4.71 -3.82
CA LYS A 105 37.58 -4.63 -5.18
C LYS A 105 37.82 -3.21 -5.69
N LYS A 106 37.17 -2.19 -5.10
CA LYS A 106 37.35 -0.77 -5.44
C LYS A 106 37.26 -0.49 -6.95
N LYS A 107 36.17 -0.97 -7.55
CA LYS A 107 35.88 -0.78 -8.98
C LYS A 107 35.92 0.71 -9.36
N ALA A 108 36.57 1.05 -10.47
CA ALA A 108 36.63 2.43 -10.95
C ALA A 108 35.28 2.95 -11.48
N ARG A 109 34.41 2.05 -11.94
CA ARG A 109 33.07 2.32 -12.47
C ARG A 109 32.07 1.38 -11.82
N VAL A 110 30.91 1.89 -11.42
CA VAL A 110 29.78 1.11 -10.90
C VAL A 110 28.48 1.50 -11.60
N VAL A 111 27.69 0.52 -12.03
CA VAL A 111 26.33 0.71 -12.56
C VAL A 111 25.31 0.36 -11.48
N LEU A 112 24.54 1.35 -11.03
CA LEU A 112 23.45 1.22 -10.06
C LEU A 112 22.11 1.20 -10.81
N ILE A 113 21.35 0.12 -10.66
CA ILE A 113 20.10 -0.10 -11.36
C ILE A 113 18.93 -0.10 -10.37
N PHE A 114 17.98 0.80 -10.57
CA PHE A 114 16.68 0.85 -9.89
C PHE A 114 15.59 0.30 -10.82
N GLY A 115 15.00 -0.85 -10.46
CA GLY A 115 13.83 -1.38 -11.16
C GLY A 115 12.55 -0.61 -10.84
N GLU A 116 11.46 -0.94 -11.50
CA GLU A 116 10.11 -0.42 -11.22
C GLU A 116 9.58 -0.99 -9.88
N SER A 117 8.92 -0.18 -9.03
CA SER A 117 8.53 -0.61 -7.66
C SER A 117 7.40 -1.65 -7.58
N ILE A 118 6.88 -2.09 -8.73
CA ILE A 118 5.88 -3.16 -8.83
C ILE A 118 6.49 -4.54 -9.12
N GLN A 119 7.77 -4.60 -9.48
CA GLN A 119 8.48 -5.84 -9.83
C GLN A 119 9.27 -6.39 -8.63
N ASP A 120 9.38 -7.72 -8.54
CA ASP A 120 10.22 -8.39 -7.54
C ASP A 120 11.72 -8.24 -7.90
N LEU A 121 12.66 -8.32 -6.93
CA LEU A 121 14.09 -8.13 -7.21
C LEU A 121 14.58 -9.04 -8.34
N GLY A 122 15.34 -8.44 -9.26
CA GLY A 122 15.92 -9.14 -10.40
C GLY A 122 14.96 -9.39 -11.56
N LEU A 123 13.66 -9.15 -11.42
CA LEU A 123 12.70 -9.24 -12.52
C LEU A 123 12.58 -7.91 -13.25
N LEU A 124 12.31 -7.97 -14.56
CA LEU A 124 11.94 -6.82 -15.38
C LEU A 124 10.44 -6.88 -15.71
N ALA A 125 9.99 -8.02 -16.23
CA ALA A 125 8.60 -8.20 -16.63
C ALA A 125 8.20 -9.68 -16.56
N HIS A 126 7.29 -10.03 -15.64
CA HIS A 126 6.81 -11.41 -15.50
C HIS A 126 6.18 -11.97 -16.79
N ARG A 127 5.58 -11.12 -17.63
CA ARG A 127 5.00 -11.53 -18.91
C ARG A 127 6.02 -12.03 -19.94
N VAL A 128 7.29 -11.61 -19.79
CA VAL A 128 8.41 -12.10 -20.61
C VAL A 128 9.06 -13.29 -19.91
N ALA A 129 9.38 -13.16 -18.62
CA ALA A 129 10.05 -14.21 -17.84
C ALA A 129 9.24 -15.52 -17.78
N SER A 130 7.91 -15.43 -17.75
CA SER A 130 6.97 -16.57 -17.74
C SER A 130 6.32 -16.83 -19.10
N GLY A 131 6.82 -16.19 -20.16
CA GLY A 131 6.20 -16.13 -21.48
C GLY A 131 7.20 -16.24 -22.62
N LYS A 132 6.87 -15.64 -23.77
CA LYS A 132 7.70 -15.69 -24.97
C LYS A 132 8.99 -14.90 -24.77
N GLY A 133 10.13 -15.58 -24.91
CA GLY A 133 11.47 -15.00 -24.73
C GLY A 133 12.17 -15.36 -23.42
N GLY A 134 11.46 -15.96 -22.46
CA GLY A 134 12.08 -16.70 -21.36
C GLY A 134 12.63 -15.88 -20.19
N VAL A 135 13.10 -16.61 -19.18
CA VAL A 135 13.49 -16.10 -17.86
C VAL A 135 14.62 -15.07 -17.96
N ASN A 136 15.66 -15.33 -18.74
CA ASN A 136 16.80 -14.41 -18.92
C ASN A 136 16.36 -13.07 -19.52
N LYS A 137 15.52 -13.09 -20.57
CA LYS A 137 15.07 -11.87 -21.24
C LYS A 137 14.13 -11.05 -20.36
N GLY A 138 13.30 -11.71 -19.54
CA GLY A 138 12.38 -11.04 -18.62
C GLY A 138 12.98 -10.62 -17.27
N SER A 139 14.30 -10.71 -17.10
CA SER A 139 15.01 -10.46 -15.84
C SER A 139 16.31 -9.68 -16.04
N MET A 140 16.86 -9.18 -14.94
CA MET A 140 18.14 -8.49 -14.87
C MET A 140 19.33 -9.34 -15.32
N VAL A 141 19.17 -10.67 -15.50
CA VAL A 141 20.24 -11.55 -16.01
C VAL A 141 20.73 -11.08 -17.39
N SER A 142 19.80 -10.78 -18.31
CA SER A 142 20.14 -10.24 -19.63
C SER A 142 20.82 -8.86 -19.56
N VAL A 143 20.37 -8.00 -18.65
CA VAL A 143 20.94 -6.65 -18.43
C VAL A 143 22.38 -6.75 -17.92
N VAL A 144 22.62 -7.58 -16.90
CA VAL A 144 23.96 -7.83 -16.33
C VAL A 144 24.91 -8.40 -17.38
N GLN A 145 24.46 -9.40 -18.14
CA GLN A 145 25.23 -9.97 -19.26
C GLN A 145 25.58 -8.90 -20.30
N THR A 146 24.62 -8.05 -20.66
CA THR A 146 24.82 -6.99 -21.66
C THR A 146 25.80 -5.91 -21.20
N ILE A 147 25.73 -5.50 -19.92
CA ILE A 147 26.68 -4.54 -19.33
C ILE A 147 28.10 -5.12 -19.35
N LYS A 148 28.26 -6.39 -18.97
CA LYS A 148 29.55 -7.09 -19.01
C LYS A 148 30.11 -7.20 -20.44
N SER A 149 29.29 -7.60 -21.41
CA SER A 149 29.70 -7.69 -22.82
C SER A 149 30.10 -6.33 -23.39
N ALA A 150 29.29 -5.29 -23.20
CA ALA A 150 29.60 -3.94 -23.67
C ALA A 150 30.91 -3.40 -23.05
N ALA A 151 31.15 -3.67 -21.77
CA ALA A 151 32.40 -3.31 -21.10
C ALA A 151 33.60 -4.12 -21.61
N ALA A 152 33.42 -5.38 -22.00
CA ALA A 152 34.47 -6.21 -22.59
C ALA A 152 34.82 -5.76 -24.03
N GLU A 153 33.80 -5.48 -24.85
CA GLU A 153 33.94 -5.00 -26.24
C GLU A 153 34.67 -3.64 -26.32
N ALA A 154 34.47 -2.76 -25.33
CA ALA A 154 35.13 -1.46 -25.27
C ALA A 154 36.59 -1.50 -24.79
N ARG A 155 37.12 -2.66 -24.37
CA ARG A 155 38.54 -2.79 -24.04
C ARG A 155 39.36 -2.86 -25.33
N VAL A 156 40.15 -1.82 -25.59
CA VAL A 156 41.20 -1.88 -26.61
C VAL A 156 42.21 -2.98 -26.22
N PRO A 157 42.50 -3.97 -27.09
CA PRO A 157 43.51 -4.99 -26.80
C PRO A 157 44.87 -4.31 -26.58
N ARG A 158 45.48 -4.50 -25.41
CA ARG A 158 46.86 -4.06 -25.18
C ARG A 158 47.81 -5.05 -25.83
N GLU A 159 48.62 -4.58 -26.78
CA GLU A 159 49.61 -5.41 -27.52
C GLU A 159 50.66 -6.11 -26.62
N SER A 160 50.71 -5.80 -25.33
CA SER A 160 51.61 -6.37 -24.33
C SER A 160 51.00 -7.45 -23.42
N GLU A 161 49.77 -7.92 -23.69
CA GLU A 161 49.14 -8.98 -22.90
C GLU A 161 49.78 -10.36 -23.15
N CYS A 162 50.79 -10.68 -22.33
CA CYS A 162 51.42 -11.99 -22.30
C CYS A 162 50.39 -13.05 -21.86
N PRO A 163 50.19 -14.16 -22.61
CA PRO A 163 49.26 -15.21 -22.23
C PRO A 163 49.76 -15.93 -20.98
N GLY A 164 49.17 -15.58 -19.82
CA GLY A 164 49.56 -16.11 -18.51
C GLY A 164 49.44 -15.12 -17.35
N ALA A 165 49.36 -13.82 -17.62
CA ALA A 165 48.96 -12.85 -16.59
C ALA A 165 47.44 -12.95 -16.37
N GLY A 166 47.03 -13.39 -15.17
CA GLY A 166 45.61 -13.53 -14.84
C GLY A 166 44.84 -12.22 -15.04
N HIS A 167 43.67 -12.30 -15.69
CA HIS A 167 42.86 -11.14 -16.03
C HIS A 167 42.54 -10.30 -14.79
N GLY A 168 43.16 -9.13 -14.70
CA GLY A 168 42.86 -8.14 -13.67
C GLY A 168 41.41 -7.65 -13.80
N ASP A 169 40.72 -7.54 -12.66
CA ASP A 169 39.32 -7.13 -12.55
C ASP A 169 39.10 -5.62 -12.83
N ASP A 170 40.15 -4.92 -13.28
CA ASP A 170 40.28 -3.45 -13.32
C ASP A 170 39.37 -2.75 -14.35
N GLY A 171 38.91 -3.47 -15.38
CA GLY A 171 38.10 -2.91 -16.47
C GLY A 171 36.66 -3.41 -16.55
N GLU A 172 36.16 -4.16 -15.56
CA GLU A 172 34.76 -4.62 -15.53
C GLU A 172 33.98 -3.75 -14.54
N PRO A 173 32.84 -3.13 -14.90
CA PRO A 173 32.08 -2.32 -13.98
C PRO A 173 31.57 -3.17 -12.81
N GLY A 174 31.58 -2.59 -11.60
CA GLY A 174 30.75 -3.12 -10.53
C GLY A 174 29.27 -2.92 -10.86
N ILE A 175 28.40 -3.78 -10.37
CA ILE A 175 26.96 -3.70 -10.57
C ILE A 175 26.28 -3.73 -9.21
N ILE A 176 25.26 -2.87 -9.04
CA ILE A 176 24.36 -2.86 -7.90
C ILE A 176 22.93 -2.88 -8.45
N LEU A 177 22.13 -3.90 -8.08
CA LEU A 177 20.71 -3.98 -8.39
C LEU A 177 19.92 -3.65 -7.11
N ALA A 178 19.31 -2.47 -7.10
CA ALA A 178 18.45 -2.01 -6.02
C ALA A 178 17.10 -2.78 -6.02
N ASN A 179 16.44 -2.80 -4.87
CA ASN A 179 15.17 -3.48 -4.67
C ASN A 179 14.09 -2.47 -4.30
N THR A 180 13.59 -1.78 -5.31
CA THR A 180 12.55 -0.75 -5.21
C THR A 180 11.16 -1.32 -4.95
N GLY A 181 10.92 -2.61 -5.26
CA GLY A 181 9.59 -3.20 -5.17
C GLY A 181 9.31 -4.02 -3.91
N GLU A 182 10.27 -4.81 -3.42
CA GLU A 182 10.07 -5.65 -2.23
C GLU A 182 10.38 -4.88 -0.93
N LEU A 183 9.51 -3.93 -0.58
CA LEU A 183 9.67 -3.08 0.62
C LEU A 183 8.70 -3.43 1.77
N PHE A 184 7.81 -4.41 1.59
CA PHE A 184 6.94 -4.92 2.65
C PHE A 184 7.60 -6.12 3.35
N TRP A 185 8.00 -5.98 4.61
CA TRP A 185 8.54 -7.09 5.39
C TRP A 185 7.45 -8.10 5.79
N TRP A 186 7.70 -9.39 5.54
CA TRP A 186 6.87 -10.51 5.99
C TRP A 186 7.65 -11.36 7.02
N PRO A 187 7.38 -11.21 8.34
CA PRO A 187 8.11 -11.91 9.38
C PRO A 187 8.08 -13.44 9.25
N GLU A 188 6.91 -14.05 9.02
CA GLU A 188 6.80 -15.52 9.01
C GLU A 188 7.44 -16.17 7.77
N GLY A 189 7.66 -15.40 6.71
CA GLY A 189 8.44 -15.84 5.54
C GLY A 189 9.90 -15.41 5.57
N CYS A 190 10.32 -14.63 6.58
CA CYS A 190 11.67 -14.08 6.70
C CYS A 190 12.18 -13.39 5.41
N ARG A 191 11.29 -12.66 4.73
CA ARG A 191 11.61 -11.94 3.48
C ARG A 191 10.77 -10.68 3.31
N ALA A 192 11.24 -9.77 2.47
CA ALA A 192 10.41 -8.71 1.93
C ALA A 192 9.58 -9.19 0.72
N LEU A 193 8.55 -8.42 0.37
CA LEU A 193 7.56 -8.72 -0.68
C LEU A 193 7.10 -7.46 -1.42
N GLY A 194 6.74 -7.63 -2.70
CA GLY A 194 6.09 -6.60 -3.51
C GLY A 194 4.68 -6.20 -3.01
N PRO A 195 4.19 -5.02 -3.43
CA PRO A 195 2.90 -4.47 -2.99
C PRO A 195 1.69 -5.34 -3.36
N ILE A 196 1.80 -6.14 -4.44
CA ILE A 196 0.76 -7.12 -4.82
C ILE A 196 0.87 -8.39 -3.96
N LEU A 197 2.09 -8.92 -3.75
CA LEU A 197 2.30 -10.22 -3.10
C LEU A 197 1.90 -10.23 -1.62
N ARG A 198 1.93 -9.09 -0.92
CA ARG A 198 1.42 -8.99 0.46
C ARG A 198 -0.07 -9.37 0.58
N HIS A 199 -0.86 -9.19 -0.48
CA HIS A 199 -2.27 -9.59 -0.53
C HIS A 199 -2.46 -11.10 -0.78
N ALA A 200 -1.39 -11.80 -1.17
CA ALA A 200 -1.33 -13.24 -1.40
C ALA A 200 -0.60 -14.02 -0.29
N LEU A 201 -0.25 -13.38 0.83
CA LEU A 201 0.28 -14.04 2.03
C LEU A 201 -0.66 -15.14 2.55
N PRO A 202 -0.16 -16.27 3.08
CA PRO A 202 -1.00 -17.33 3.66
C PRO A 202 -1.95 -16.80 4.75
N MET A 203 -3.22 -17.22 4.69
CA MET A 203 -4.28 -16.83 5.65
C MET A 203 -5.06 -18.06 6.15
N ALA A 204 -5.95 -17.87 7.12
CA ALA A 204 -6.76 -18.97 7.66
C ALA A 204 -7.89 -19.46 6.72
N SER A 205 -8.26 -18.69 5.69
CA SER A 205 -9.36 -19.02 4.78
C SER A 205 -9.25 -18.28 3.44
N SER A 206 -9.71 -18.90 2.35
CA SER A 206 -9.67 -18.34 0.98
C SER A 206 -10.66 -17.18 0.71
N VAL A 207 -11.25 -16.58 1.75
CA VAL A 207 -12.08 -15.36 1.65
C VAL A 207 -11.44 -14.14 2.33
N HIS A 208 -10.18 -14.25 2.77
CA HIS A 208 -9.40 -13.12 3.29
C HIS A 208 -8.81 -12.26 2.16
N TRP A 209 -8.80 -10.94 2.38
CA TRP A 209 -8.23 -9.92 1.48
C TRP A 209 -6.70 -9.70 1.65
N GLY A 210 -6.02 -10.66 2.25
CA GLY A 210 -4.60 -10.55 2.66
C GLY A 210 -4.41 -9.78 3.97
N ARG A 211 -3.22 -9.21 4.16
CA ARG A 211 -2.85 -8.46 5.37
C ARG A 211 -2.79 -6.96 5.12
N GLN A 212 -3.24 -6.18 6.11
CA GLN A 212 -2.98 -4.74 6.16
C GLN A 212 -1.52 -4.50 6.56
N HIS A 213 -0.93 -3.41 6.05
CA HIS A 213 0.40 -2.98 6.47
C HIS A 213 0.35 -2.43 7.90
N ARG A 214 1.27 -2.90 8.75
CA ARG A 214 1.52 -2.39 10.10
C ARG A 214 2.99 -2.02 10.20
N GLU A 215 3.30 -0.73 10.32
CA GLU A 215 4.70 -0.24 10.26
C GLU A 215 5.61 -1.01 11.22
N ALA A 216 5.22 -1.14 12.49
CA ALA A 216 5.99 -1.85 13.52
C ALA A 216 6.28 -3.36 13.24
N LEU A 217 5.62 -3.96 12.25
CA LEU A 217 5.79 -5.38 11.87
C LEU A 217 6.22 -5.60 10.41
N ASN A 218 5.94 -4.63 9.53
CA ASN A 218 6.06 -4.79 8.07
C ASN A 218 7.00 -3.77 7.41
N SER A 219 7.66 -2.92 8.19
CA SER A 219 8.63 -1.95 7.68
C SER A 219 10.06 -2.38 7.92
N VAL A 220 10.93 -2.08 6.94
CA VAL A 220 12.39 -2.21 7.08
C VAL A 220 12.97 -0.81 7.33
N PRO A 221 13.78 -0.58 8.38
CA PRO A 221 14.31 0.74 8.70
C PRO A 221 15.07 1.39 7.53
N GLY A 222 14.75 2.65 7.23
CA GLY A 222 15.34 3.40 6.11
C GLY A 222 15.01 2.84 4.71
N ASN A 223 14.10 1.87 4.61
CA ASN A 223 13.71 1.20 3.37
C ASN A 223 12.19 0.95 3.37
N ARG A 224 11.39 1.89 3.91
CA ARG A 224 9.93 1.74 4.05
C ARG A 224 9.15 2.09 2.80
N THR A 225 9.74 2.93 1.94
CA THR A 225 9.16 3.45 0.71
C THR A 225 10.23 3.50 -0.38
N THR A 226 9.83 3.57 -1.66
CA THR A 226 10.76 3.71 -2.78
C THR A 226 11.71 4.90 -2.60
N ALA A 227 11.20 6.03 -2.09
CA ALA A 227 11.97 7.24 -1.80
C ALA A 227 13.00 7.05 -0.67
N GLU A 228 12.64 6.33 0.39
CA GLU A 228 13.60 5.96 1.44
C GLU A 228 14.65 4.99 0.92
N HIS A 229 14.25 3.98 0.13
CA HIS A 229 15.18 3.01 -0.44
C HIS A 229 16.18 3.68 -1.39
N VAL A 230 15.72 4.52 -2.32
CA VAL A 230 16.58 5.32 -3.21
C VAL A 230 17.56 6.18 -2.39
N ARG A 231 17.06 6.90 -1.37
CA ARG A 231 17.91 7.66 -0.45
C ARG A 231 18.93 6.77 0.26
N TYR A 232 18.54 5.60 0.74
CA TYR A 232 19.43 4.66 1.42
C TYR A 232 20.53 4.11 0.49
N MET A 233 20.18 3.81 -0.76
CA MET A 233 21.13 3.38 -1.78
C MET A 233 22.19 4.45 -2.02
N PHE A 234 21.79 5.71 -2.21
CA PHE A 234 22.73 6.83 -2.37
C PHE A 234 23.48 7.17 -1.08
N GLU A 235 22.85 7.30 0.08
CA GLU A 235 23.49 7.84 1.29
C GLU A 235 24.25 6.80 2.13
N LYS A 236 24.01 5.49 1.92
CA LYS A 236 24.62 4.40 2.70
C LYS A 236 25.31 3.37 1.82
N VAL A 237 24.63 2.83 0.80
CA VAL A 237 25.16 1.71 0.01
C VAL A 237 26.29 2.14 -0.91
N VAL A 238 26.08 3.17 -1.73
CA VAL A 238 27.11 3.67 -2.67
C VAL A 238 28.36 4.17 -1.93
N PRO A 239 28.30 4.98 -0.85
CA PRO A 239 29.48 5.39 -0.09
C PRO A 239 30.23 4.21 0.53
N HIS A 240 29.53 3.18 1.00
CA HIS A 240 30.15 2.00 1.62
C HIS A 240 30.83 1.07 0.60
N MET A 241 30.22 0.87 -0.57
CA MET A 241 30.66 -0.15 -1.54
C MET A 241 31.40 0.42 -2.76
N ALA A 242 31.12 1.68 -3.10
CA ALA A 242 31.49 2.32 -4.36
C ALA A 242 31.93 3.79 -4.17
N GLY A 243 32.32 4.18 -2.95
CA GLY A 243 32.53 5.59 -2.58
C GLY A 243 33.64 6.34 -3.34
N GLY A 244 34.53 5.62 -4.03
CA GLY A 244 35.55 6.16 -4.93
C GLY A 244 35.37 5.78 -6.41
N ALA A 245 34.22 5.20 -6.77
CA ALA A 245 33.89 4.83 -8.13
C ALA A 245 33.14 5.97 -8.84
N SER A 246 33.30 6.08 -10.16
CA SER A 246 32.35 6.78 -11.01
C SER A 246 31.05 5.97 -11.12
N LEU A 247 29.91 6.66 -11.02
CA LEU A 247 28.59 6.04 -10.94
C LEU A 247 27.79 6.25 -12.22
N ASP A 248 27.34 5.18 -12.83
CA ASP A 248 26.24 5.19 -13.79
C ASP A 248 24.95 4.79 -13.08
N VAL A 249 23.84 5.47 -13.37
CA VAL A 249 22.52 5.11 -12.85
C VAL A 249 21.59 4.71 -13.98
N VAL A 250 20.81 3.65 -13.78
CA VAL A 250 19.69 3.26 -14.63
C VAL A 250 18.46 3.19 -13.75
N ALA A 251 17.37 3.88 -14.09
CA ALA A 251 16.14 3.89 -13.32
C ALA A 251 14.91 3.67 -14.22
N VAL A 252 13.96 2.87 -13.75
CA VAL A 252 12.82 2.39 -14.56
C VAL A 252 11.48 2.73 -13.89
N GLY A 253 10.53 3.23 -14.67
CA GLY A 253 9.18 3.55 -14.25
C GLY A 253 9.14 4.59 -13.12
N ASP A 254 8.31 4.34 -12.12
CA ASP A 254 8.15 5.22 -10.95
C ASP A 254 9.45 5.43 -10.15
N ALA A 255 10.38 4.48 -10.19
CA ALA A 255 11.68 4.63 -9.55
C ALA A 255 12.57 5.66 -10.27
N ALA A 256 12.35 5.94 -11.56
CA ALA A 256 13.02 7.03 -12.26
C ALA A 256 12.62 8.38 -11.64
N ASP A 257 11.32 8.62 -11.46
CA ASP A 257 10.79 9.85 -10.86
C ASP A 257 11.35 10.08 -9.45
N VAL A 258 11.49 9.02 -8.68
CA VAL A 258 12.03 9.07 -7.31
C VAL A 258 13.55 9.36 -7.30
N VAL A 259 14.30 8.83 -8.26
CA VAL A 259 15.74 9.12 -8.43
C VAL A 259 15.94 10.57 -8.88
N GLU A 260 15.16 11.05 -9.85
CA GLU A 260 15.19 12.43 -10.33
C GLU A 260 14.80 13.41 -9.21
N ALA A 261 13.73 13.13 -8.46
CA ALA A 261 13.32 13.92 -7.30
C ALA A 261 14.41 13.98 -6.21
N TYR A 262 15.12 12.88 -5.97
CA TYR A 262 16.23 12.85 -4.99
C TYR A 262 17.42 13.72 -5.45
N LEU A 263 17.83 13.57 -6.72
CA LEU A 263 18.97 14.31 -7.29
C LEU A 263 18.66 15.79 -7.59
N SER A 264 17.39 16.13 -7.83
CA SER A 264 16.88 17.49 -8.06
C SER A 264 17.20 18.46 -6.93
N ALA A 265 17.10 18.02 -5.68
CA ALA A 265 17.17 18.90 -4.52
C ALA A 265 18.54 19.60 -4.40
N GLU A 266 18.54 20.92 -4.19
CA GLU A 266 19.76 21.76 -4.13
C GLU A 266 20.81 21.26 -3.13
N LYS A 267 20.38 20.64 -2.02
CA LYS A 267 21.26 20.11 -0.97
C LYS A 267 21.84 18.73 -1.30
N THR A 268 21.22 18.02 -2.23
CA THR A 268 21.62 16.67 -2.63
C THR A 268 22.60 16.70 -3.80
N TRP A 269 22.30 17.48 -4.85
CA TRP A 269 23.09 17.48 -6.08
C TRP A 269 24.62 17.66 -5.87
N PRO A 270 25.10 18.62 -5.06
CA PRO A 270 26.54 18.85 -4.88
C PRO A 270 27.32 17.68 -4.25
N GLN A 271 26.64 16.67 -3.70
CA GLN A 271 27.26 15.47 -3.14
C GLN A 271 27.54 14.39 -4.21
N TRP A 272 26.86 14.50 -5.35
CA TRP A 272 26.83 13.56 -6.48
C TRP A 272 27.42 14.15 -7.77
N GLU A 273 27.43 15.47 -7.88
CA GLU A 273 28.19 16.21 -8.88
C GLU A 273 29.65 15.73 -8.93
N GLY A 274 30.16 15.48 -10.14
CA GLY A 274 31.50 14.91 -10.35
C GLY A 274 31.66 13.41 -10.03
N LYS A 275 30.70 12.76 -9.36
CA LYS A 275 30.69 11.29 -9.17
C LYS A 275 29.79 10.58 -10.17
N LEU A 276 28.62 11.15 -10.45
CA LEU A 276 27.67 10.64 -11.42
C LEU A 276 28.20 10.90 -12.85
N ALA A 277 28.44 9.84 -13.62
CA ALA A 277 28.88 9.92 -15.01
C ALA A 277 27.72 9.89 -15.99
N SER A 278 26.69 9.07 -15.73
CA SER A 278 25.52 8.98 -16.60
C SER A 278 24.25 8.61 -15.84
N LEU A 279 23.10 9.00 -16.40
CA LEU A 279 21.77 8.62 -15.91
C LEU A 279 20.89 8.17 -17.09
N ALA A 280 20.40 6.94 -17.04
CA ALA A 280 19.43 6.38 -17.99
C ALA A 280 18.05 6.33 -17.33
N LEU A 281 17.10 7.07 -17.88
CA LEU A 281 15.71 7.13 -17.40
C LEU A 281 14.83 6.31 -18.33
N LEU A 282 14.07 5.34 -17.83
CA LEU A 282 13.22 4.50 -18.66
C LEU A 282 11.77 4.61 -18.20
N GLY A 283 10.99 5.46 -18.88
CA GLY A 283 9.57 5.66 -18.60
C GLY A 283 9.28 6.57 -17.40
N GLY A 284 10.26 7.36 -16.96
CA GLY A 284 10.05 8.45 -16.01
C GLY A 284 9.17 9.55 -16.60
N GLN A 285 8.50 10.28 -15.71
CA GLN A 285 7.59 11.40 -15.96
C GLN A 285 7.91 12.62 -15.07
N TYR A 286 9.13 12.69 -14.52
CA TYR A 286 9.57 13.82 -13.71
C TYR A 286 9.81 15.06 -14.57
N ASP A 287 8.84 15.97 -14.55
CA ASP A 287 8.91 17.21 -15.32
C ASP A 287 10.13 18.08 -14.94
N ARG A 288 10.90 18.51 -15.95
CA ARG A 288 12.08 19.39 -15.81
C ARG A 288 11.81 20.66 -15.00
N GLU A 289 10.58 21.18 -15.03
CA GLU A 289 10.19 22.39 -14.31
C GLU A 289 10.15 22.17 -12.78
N LYS A 290 10.16 20.91 -12.32
CA LYS A 290 10.31 20.50 -10.92
C LYS A 290 11.78 20.29 -10.52
N VAL A 291 12.73 20.50 -11.42
CA VAL A 291 14.15 20.38 -11.08
C VAL A 291 14.63 21.66 -10.40
N GLU A 292 15.03 21.56 -9.14
CA GLU A 292 15.47 22.70 -8.33
C GLU A 292 16.91 23.09 -8.70
N SER A 293 17.85 22.13 -8.61
CA SER A 293 19.28 22.35 -8.84
C SER A 293 19.62 22.63 -10.31
N GLU A 294 20.18 23.81 -10.57
CA GLU A 294 20.66 24.20 -11.90
C GLU A 294 21.82 23.31 -12.40
N GLY A 295 22.68 22.84 -11.49
CA GLY A 295 23.74 21.86 -11.84
C GLY A 295 23.14 20.53 -12.31
N PHE A 296 22.04 20.09 -11.69
CA PHE A 296 21.35 18.88 -12.15
C PHE A 296 20.66 19.08 -13.50
N LYS A 297 20.08 20.27 -13.80
CA LYS A 297 19.55 20.56 -15.15
C LYS A 297 20.61 20.48 -16.24
N GLN A 298 21.82 20.98 -15.97
CA GLN A 298 22.94 20.85 -16.90
C GLN A 298 23.36 19.37 -17.06
N PHE A 299 23.38 18.60 -15.96
CA PHE A 299 23.64 17.17 -16.02
C PHE A 299 22.56 16.40 -16.82
N LEU A 300 21.28 16.74 -16.66
CA LEU A 300 20.18 16.20 -17.46
C LEU A 300 20.41 16.47 -18.95
N ARG A 301 20.74 17.71 -19.32
CA ARG A 301 21.04 18.09 -20.71
C ARG A 301 22.17 17.25 -21.32
N HIS A 302 23.30 17.15 -20.63
CA HIS A 302 24.56 16.69 -21.23
C HIS A 302 24.91 15.21 -20.97
N ARG A 303 24.47 14.63 -19.84
CA ARG A 303 24.91 13.30 -19.35
C ARG A 303 23.74 12.35 -19.04
N THR A 304 22.50 12.75 -19.29
CA THR A 304 21.30 11.92 -19.11
C THR A 304 20.65 11.59 -20.45
N ARG A 305 20.05 10.40 -20.58
CA ARG A 305 19.16 10.06 -21.70
C ARG A 305 17.92 9.36 -21.17
N ALA A 306 16.78 9.62 -21.79
CA ALA A 306 15.54 8.91 -21.49
C ALA A 306 15.10 8.00 -22.64
N TRP A 307 14.46 6.89 -22.30
CA TRP A 307 13.73 6.02 -23.22
C TRP A 307 12.27 5.93 -22.78
N THR A 308 11.34 6.18 -23.70
CA THR A 308 9.89 6.15 -23.44
C THR A 308 9.15 5.26 -24.44
N LEU A 309 7.88 4.97 -24.15
CA LEU A 309 7.01 4.18 -25.01
C LEU A 309 6.62 5.02 -26.23
N HIS A 310 6.79 4.48 -27.45
CA HIS A 310 6.27 5.11 -28.67
C HIS A 310 5.62 4.08 -29.59
N PRO A 311 4.37 4.27 -30.05
CA PRO A 311 3.66 3.25 -30.83
C PRO A 311 4.22 3.06 -32.25
N SER A 312 4.74 4.13 -32.88
CA SER A 312 5.17 4.13 -34.30
C SER A 312 6.68 4.09 -34.53
N HIS A 313 7.50 4.49 -33.54
CA HIS A 313 8.93 4.75 -33.76
C HIS A 313 9.82 3.60 -33.28
N PRO A 314 10.81 3.14 -34.07
CA PRO A 314 11.72 2.08 -33.66
C PRO A 314 12.63 2.52 -32.50
N LEU A 315 13.23 1.54 -31.82
CA LEU A 315 14.21 1.76 -30.74
C LEU A 315 15.30 2.75 -31.16
N ASP A 316 15.70 3.63 -30.26
CA ASP A 316 16.68 4.71 -30.42
C ASP A 316 16.31 5.80 -31.45
N SER A 317 15.05 5.87 -31.90
CA SER A 317 14.53 7.07 -32.60
C SER A 317 14.45 8.24 -31.63
N ARG A 318 15.03 9.39 -31.95
CA ARG A 318 14.99 10.57 -31.07
C ARG A 318 13.65 11.30 -31.15
N LEU A 319 12.93 11.33 -30.03
CA LEU A 319 11.59 11.92 -29.89
C LEU A 319 11.62 13.38 -29.42
N SER A 320 12.68 13.78 -28.72
CA SER A 320 12.85 15.17 -28.26
C SER A 320 14.32 15.55 -28.00
N GLY A 321 14.53 16.86 -27.81
CA GLY A 321 15.74 17.37 -27.17
C GLY A 321 15.51 17.69 -25.68
N PRO A 322 16.52 18.24 -25.00
CA PRO A 322 16.43 18.70 -23.61
C PRO A 322 15.29 19.70 -23.36
N GLU A 323 14.88 20.46 -24.38
CA GLU A 323 13.75 21.39 -24.30
C GLU A 323 12.37 20.75 -24.48
N GLY A 324 12.31 19.41 -24.58
CA GLY A 324 11.11 18.67 -24.94
C GLY A 324 10.81 18.68 -26.45
N ASN A 325 9.60 18.25 -26.79
CA ASN A 325 9.03 18.35 -28.13
C ASN A 325 7.51 18.58 -27.97
N PRO A 326 6.98 19.78 -28.26
CA PRO A 326 5.56 20.11 -28.04
C PRO A 326 4.61 19.38 -28.99
N PHE A 327 5.13 18.69 -30.02
CA PHE A 327 4.34 17.94 -30.99
C PHE A 327 4.20 16.45 -30.63
N SER A 328 5.01 15.92 -29.70
CA SER A 328 4.96 14.50 -29.36
C SER A 328 3.78 14.16 -28.46
N ARG A 329 3.11 13.02 -28.72
CA ARG A 329 2.07 12.46 -27.83
C ARG A 329 2.65 11.79 -26.58
N ALA A 330 3.96 11.54 -26.54
CA ALA A 330 4.64 10.99 -25.37
C ALA A 330 5.03 12.08 -24.37
N PHE A 331 5.17 11.73 -23.09
CA PHE A 331 5.78 12.64 -22.12
C PHE A 331 7.29 12.76 -22.41
N VAL A 332 7.72 13.95 -22.80
CA VAL A 332 9.09 14.22 -23.28
C VAL A 332 9.78 15.42 -22.61
N ASN A 333 9.14 16.04 -21.61
CA ASN A 333 9.65 17.23 -20.91
C ASN A 333 10.62 16.90 -19.76
N LEU A 334 11.61 16.04 -20.03
CA LEU A 334 12.51 15.44 -19.03
C LEU A 334 13.85 16.19 -18.87
N GLY A 335 14.04 17.34 -19.51
CA GLY A 335 15.30 18.11 -19.43
C GLY A 335 16.51 17.45 -20.11
N CYS A 336 16.33 16.27 -20.71
CA CYS A 336 17.33 15.49 -21.42
C CYS A 336 16.79 15.03 -22.80
N PRO A 337 17.63 14.57 -23.73
CA PRO A 337 17.15 13.95 -24.97
C PRO A 337 16.35 12.67 -24.68
N VAL A 338 15.17 12.57 -25.27
CA VAL A 338 14.27 11.40 -25.13
C VAL A 338 14.26 10.60 -26.42
N TYR A 339 14.37 9.28 -26.28
CA TYR A 339 14.40 8.30 -27.36
C TYR A 339 13.21 7.32 -27.24
N SER A 340 12.79 6.73 -28.36
CA SER A 340 11.84 5.63 -28.37
C SER A 340 12.50 4.35 -27.86
N ALA A 341 11.79 3.58 -27.03
CA ALA A 341 12.14 2.20 -26.69
C ALA A 341 11.64 1.17 -27.74
N GLY A 342 11.01 1.64 -28.82
CA GLY A 342 10.33 0.82 -29.82
C GLY A 342 8.81 0.71 -29.58
N PRO A 343 8.08 0.02 -30.49
CA PRO A 343 6.63 -0.19 -30.45
C PRO A 343 6.21 -1.20 -29.37
N ILE A 344 6.41 -0.81 -28.11
CA ILE A 344 6.03 -1.57 -26.91
C ILE A 344 4.98 -0.79 -26.10
N LEU A 345 4.12 -1.52 -25.37
CA LEU A 345 2.90 -0.98 -24.76
C LEU A 345 2.94 -0.86 -23.23
N HIS A 346 4.04 -1.26 -22.58
CA HIS A 346 4.12 -1.35 -21.12
C HIS A 346 5.50 -0.92 -20.60
N THR A 347 5.52 -0.13 -19.53
CA THR A 347 6.72 0.40 -18.86
C THR A 347 7.71 -0.71 -18.46
N GLU A 348 7.21 -1.83 -17.91
CA GLU A 348 8.00 -3.01 -17.56
C GLU A 348 8.81 -3.61 -18.75
N LEU A 349 8.44 -3.31 -20.00
CA LEU A 349 9.15 -3.76 -21.20
C LEU A 349 10.24 -2.79 -21.68
N LEU A 350 10.31 -1.56 -21.15
CA LEU A 350 11.27 -0.54 -21.60
C LEU A 350 12.72 -1.04 -21.46
N LEU A 351 13.12 -1.51 -20.28
CA LEU A 351 14.48 -2.02 -20.08
C LEU A 351 14.70 -3.36 -20.80
N VAL A 352 13.66 -4.19 -20.96
CA VAL A 352 13.72 -5.43 -21.78
C VAL A 352 14.03 -5.13 -23.25
N ALA A 353 13.59 -3.98 -23.77
CA ALA A 353 13.87 -3.55 -25.14
C ALA A 353 15.19 -2.77 -25.26
N ALA A 354 15.46 -1.84 -24.33
CA ALA A 354 16.50 -0.83 -24.46
C ALA A 354 17.82 -1.14 -23.75
N HIS A 355 17.95 -2.22 -22.95
CA HIS A 355 19.16 -2.49 -22.15
C HIS A 355 20.48 -2.48 -22.95
N ALA A 356 20.46 -2.96 -24.19
CA ALA A 356 21.63 -2.93 -25.07
C ALA A 356 22.02 -1.51 -25.50
N SER A 357 21.03 -0.66 -25.80
CA SER A 357 21.25 0.74 -26.16
C SER A 357 21.70 1.57 -24.97
N VAL A 358 21.14 1.32 -23.78
CA VAL A 358 21.59 1.91 -22.51
C VAL A 358 23.05 1.54 -22.23
N ALA A 359 23.39 0.25 -22.22
CA ALA A 359 24.76 -0.20 -21.89
C ALA A 359 25.81 0.33 -22.89
N ARG A 360 25.47 0.35 -24.19
CA ARG A 360 26.30 0.93 -25.26
C ARG A 360 26.49 2.44 -25.07
N TRP A 361 25.42 3.18 -24.80
CA TRP A 361 25.49 4.62 -24.56
C TRP A 361 26.33 4.94 -23.32
N GLN A 362 26.09 4.31 -22.18
CA GLN A 362 26.89 4.54 -20.97
C GLN A 362 28.38 4.24 -21.23
N THR A 363 28.67 3.19 -21.99
CA THR A 363 30.06 2.87 -22.39
C THR A 363 30.68 3.95 -23.29
N GLN A 364 29.90 4.61 -24.15
CA GLN A 364 30.34 5.81 -24.89
C GLN A 364 30.63 7.00 -23.96
N VAL A 365 29.81 7.21 -22.92
CA VAL A 365 30.03 8.30 -21.93
C VAL A 365 31.36 8.12 -21.19
N HIS A 366 31.75 6.88 -20.87
CA HIS A 366 33.05 6.59 -20.24
C HIS A 366 34.24 6.61 -21.21
N ALA A 367 34.00 6.49 -22.52
CA ALA A 367 35.05 6.53 -23.54
C ALA A 367 35.49 7.96 -23.92
N VAL A 368 34.74 8.99 -23.49
CA VAL A 368 34.97 10.40 -23.85
C VAL A 368 34.88 11.29 -22.60
N GLU A 369 36.01 11.83 -22.17
CA GLU A 369 36.18 12.63 -20.93
C GLU A 369 35.11 13.72 -20.80
N ASP A 370 35.04 14.62 -21.80
CA ASP A 370 34.05 15.70 -21.88
C ASP A 370 32.81 15.33 -22.72
N TYR A 371 32.34 14.08 -22.65
CA TYR A 371 31.11 13.66 -23.36
C TYR A 371 29.96 14.64 -23.09
N GLN A 372 29.27 15.03 -24.16
CA GLN A 372 27.96 15.66 -24.09
C GLN A 372 27.02 14.94 -25.06
N ASN A 373 25.73 14.88 -24.72
CA ASN A 373 24.73 14.39 -25.66
C ASN A 373 24.76 15.20 -26.96
N PRO A 374 24.73 14.53 -28.13
CA PRO A 374 24.80 15.21 -29.41
C PRO A 374 23.52 16.01 -29.70
N GLU A 375 23.64 17.13 -30.41
CA GLU A 375 22.51 17.89 -30.93
C GLU A 375 22.05 17.34 -32.29
N GLU A 376 21.45 16.14 -32.24
CA GLU A 376 20.79 15.50 -33.38
C GLU A 376 19.40 16.11 -33.63
N ALA A 377 18.90 16.02 -34.86
CA ALA A 377 17.53 16.40 -35.17
C ALA A 377 16.52 15.50 -34.44
N VAL A 378 15.40 16.10 -34.02
CA VAL A 378 14.25 15.37 -33.49
C VAL A 378 13.46 14.76 -34.65
N VAL A 379 13.08 13.48 -34.52
CA VAL A 379 12.11 12.85 -35.41
C VAL A 379 10.74 13.43 -35.08
N VAL A 380 10.16 14.14 -36.03
CA VAL A 380 8.78 14.62 -35.96
C VAL A 380 7.94 13.66 -36.79
N ASP A 381 7.03 12.93 -36.16
CA ASP A 381 6.06 12.10 -36.87
C ASP A 381 5.11 13.01 -37.66
N GLU A 382 4.94 12.79 -38.96
CA GLU A 382 4.04 13.59 -39.78
C GLU A 382 2.58 13.44 -39.34
N GLU A 383 2.19 12.30 -38.75
CA GLU A 383 0.85 12.11 -38.18
C GLU A 383 0.67 12.92 -36.88
N GLU A 384 1.69 12.97 -36.01
CA GLU A 384 1.64 13.80 -34.80
C GLU A 384 1.64 15.29 -35.15
N LEU A 385 2.45 15.69 -36.15
CA LEU A 385 2.48 17.06 -36.66
C LEU A 385 1.17 17.44 -37.36
N GLN A 386 0.53 16.52 -38.10
CA GLN A 386 -0.78 16.72 -38.70
C GLN A 386 -1.91 16.74 -37.66
N ALA A 387 -1.82 15.97 -36.58
CA ALA A 387 -2.76 16.07 -35.46
C ALA A 387 -2.61 17.43 -34.75
N ALA A 388 -1.37 17.81 -34.40
CA ALA A 388 -1.06 19.07 -33.73
C ALA A 388 -1.41 20.32 -34.57
N ASN A 389 -1.27 20.25 -35.91
CA ASN A 389 -1.62 21.35 -36.82
C ASN A 389 -3.06 21.28 -37.36
N GLY A 390 -3.70 20.10 -37.33
CA GLY A 390 -5.00 19.83 -37.96
C GLY A 390 -6.20 19.87 -37.01
N GLU A 391 -5.97 19.81 -35.69
CA GLU A 391 -7.05 19.81 -34.68
C GLU A 391 -7.16 21.10 -33.86
N ALA A 392 -7.00 22.25 -34.53
CA ALA A 392 -7.55 23.50 -34.01
C ALA A 392 -9.10 23.54 -34.06
N ASP A 393 -9.73 22.83 -35.02
CA ASP A 393 -11.16 23.02 -35.35
C ASP A 393 -12.04 21.75 -35.37
N GLN A 394 -11.52 20.52 -35.24
CA GLN A 394 -12.35 19.30 -35.41
C GLN A 394 -12.18 18.14 -34.40
N HIS A 395 -11.50 18.33 -33.26
CA HIS A 395 -11.65 17.41 -32.12
C HIS A 395 -12.81 17.91 -31.21
N PRO A 396 -13.68 17.04 -30.63
CA PRO A 396 -14.83 17.49 -29.81
C PRO A 396 -14.45 18.12 -28.47
N TRP A 397 -13.15 18.21 -28.17
CA TRP A 397 -12.62 18.60 -26.88
C TRP A 397 -12.82 20.05 -26.46
N PRO A 398 -12.92 21.07 -27.34
CA PRO A 398 -13.29 22.42 -26.91
C PRO A 398 -14.69 22.48 -26.29
N GLU A 399 -15.66 21.77 -26.88
CA GLU A 399 -17.00 21.61 -26.29
C GLU A 399 -16.96 20.72 -25.05
N ALA A 400 -16.20 19.62 -25.04
CA ALA A 400 -16.08 18.76 -23.85
C ALA A 400 -15.43 19.49 -22.66
N LEU A 401 -14.40 20.31 -22.89
CA LEU A 401 -13.75 21.17 -21.88
C LEU A 401 -14.62 22.37 -21.50
N ALA A 402 -15.42 22.93 -22.41
CA ALA A 402 -16.40 23.96 -22.07
C ALA A 402 -17.53 23.37 -21.21
N VAL A 403 -18.01 22.17 -21.54
CA VAL A 403 -19.00 21.41 -20.75
C VAL A 403 -18.41 20.95 -19.41
N GLU A 404 -17.13 20.57 -19.34
CA GLU A 404 -16.48 20.25 -18.07
C GLU A 404 -16.29 21.50 -17.23
N LYS A 405 -15.74 22.60 -17.76
CA LYS A 405 -15.63 23.87 -17.04
C LYS A 405 -16.99 24.41 -16.59
N ALA A 406 -18.04 24.22 -17.38
CA ALA A 406 -19.41 24.53 -16.98
C ALA A 406 -19.89 23.62 -15.83
N ARG A 407 -19.60 22.31 -15.88
CA ARG A 407 -19.89 21.37 -14.79
C ARG A 407 -19.06 21.62 -13.54
N GLU A 408 -17.82 22.09 -13.66
CA GLU A 408 -16.98 22.51 -12.54
C GLU A 408 -17.51 23.80 -11.90
N ALA A 409 -17.89 24.79 -12.71
CA ALA A 409 -18.56 25.99 -12.23
C ALA A 409 -19.89 25.65 -11.52
N GLU A 410 -20.69 24.75 -12.10
CA GLU A 410 -21.94 24.27 -11.49
C GLU A 410 -21.68 23.50 -10.19
N ARG A 411 -20.67 22.62 -10.15
CA ARG A 411 -20.22 21.92 -8.92
C ARG A 411 -19.74 22.90 -7.85
N ALA A 412 -19.02 23.96 -8.23
CA ALA A 412 -18.57 25.00 -7.33
C ALA A 412 -19.73 25.85 -6.79
N GLU A 413 -20.73 26.16 -7.61
CA GLU A 413 -21.96 26.84 -7.18
C GLU A 413 -22.79 25.94 -6.25
N GLN A 414 -22.96 24.66 -6.58
CA GLN A 414 -23.62 23.67 -5.72
C GLN A 414 -22.86 23.45 -4.39
N ALA A 415 -21.53 23.52 -4.39
CA ALA A 415 -20.71 23.45 -3.19
C ALA A 415 -20.93 24.69 -2.31
N ARG A 416 -20.92 25.90 -2.88
CA ARG A 416 -21.24 27.15 -2.16
C ARG A 416 -22.63 27.13 -1.56
N LYS A 417 -23.65 26.71 -2.31
CA LYS A 417 -25.03 26.55 -1.79
C LYS A 417 -25.10 25.57 -0.62
N LYS A 418 -24.43 24.41 -0.71
CA LYS A 418 -24.34 23.44 0.40
C LYS A 418 -23.56 23.96 1.59
N GLU A 419 -22.59 24.84 1.40
CA GLU A 419 -21.86 25.51 2.48
C GLU A 419 -22.75 26.55 3.19
N GLU A 420 -23.52 27.34 2.44
CA GLU A 420 -24.53 28.25 3.01
C GLU A 420 -25.65 27.52 3.74
N GLU A 421 -26.16 26.41 3.19
CA GLU A 421 -27.13 25.53 3.87
C GLU A 421 -26.55 24.94 5.16
N ARG A 422 -25.28 24.51 5.15
CA ARG A 422 -24.58 24.04 6.36
C ARG A 422 -24.39 25.15 7.39
N LYS A 423 -24.11 26.39 6.97
CA LYS A 423 -24.01 27.55 7.87
C LYS A 423 -25.36 27.85 8.52
N LYS A 424 -26.45 27.91 7.74
CA LYS A 424 -27.82 28.07 8.25
C LYS A 424 -28.23 26.96 9.22
N ALA A 425 -28.01 25.69 8.85
CA ALA A 425 -28.30 24.56 9.73
C ALA A 425 -27.45 24.58 11.02
N GLY A 426 -26.22 25.10 10.96
CA GLY A 426 -25.36 25.32 12.12
C GLY A 426 -25.87 26.44 13.04
N GLU A 427 -26.40 27.52 12.48
CA GLU A 427 -27.04 28.61 13.22
C GLU A 427 -28.37 28.16 13.86
N GLU A 428 -29.22 27.45 13.12
CA GLU A 428 -30.46 26.84 13.64
C GLU A 428 -30.18 25.85 14.78
N LYS A 429 -29.16 25.00 14.63
CA LYS A 429 -28.74 24.07 15.70
C LYS A 429 -28.23 24.83 16.93
N ARG A 430 -27.45 25.90 16.75
CA ARG A 430 -26.99 26.76 17.87
C ARG A 430 -28.16 27.43 18.60
N GLN A 431 -29.15 27.95 17.86
CA GLN A 431 -30.36 28.53 18.46
C GLN A 431 -31.16 27.48 19.24
N ALA A 432 -31.36 26.28 18.69
CA ALA A 432 -32.03 25.18 19.37
C ALA A 432 -31.29 24.70 20.63
N GLU A 433 -29.94 24.64 20.59
CA GLU A 433 -29.12 24.33 21.77
C GLU A 433 -29.20 25.44 22.84
N GLU A 434 -29.31 26.72 22.45
CA GLU A 434 -29.49 27.84 23.38
C GLU A 434 -30.89 27.84 24.03
N GLU A 435 -31.95 27.57 23.26
CA GLU A 435 -33.30 27.38 23.81
C GLU A 435 -33.37 26.17 24.75
N ALA A 436 -32.74 25.05 24.38
CA ALA A 436 -32.67 23.87 25.24
C ALA A 436 -31.92 24.15 26.56
N LYS A 437 -30.84 24.96 26.52
CA LYS A 437 -30.14 25.44 27.72
C LYS A 437 -31.02 26.34 28.58
N LYS A 438 -31.73 27.30 27.97
CA LYS A 438 -32.69 28.17 28.69
C LYS A 438 -33.82 27.37 29.36
N LYS A 439 -34.37 26.37 28.66
CA LYS A 439 -35.43 25.51 29.20
C LYS A 439 -34.94 24.64 30.36
N LYS A 440 -33.73 24.06 30.27
CA LYS A 440 -33.11 23.33 31.39
C LYS A 440 -32.81 24.23 32.59
N ALA A 441 -32.36 25.47 32.36
CA ALA A 441 -32.13 26.44 33.43
C ALA A 441 -33.43 26.83 34.16
N ALA A 442 -34.53 27.02 33.42
CA ALA A 442 -35.85 27.28 34.02
C ALA A 442 -36.35 26.09 34.86
N GLU A 443 -36.25 24.86 34.35
CA GLU A 443 -36.64 23.64 35.07
C GLU A 443 -35.78 23.40 36.33
N GLN A 444 -34.50 23.80 36.31
CA GLN A 444 -33.63 23.78 37.49
C GLN A 444 -33.99 24.86 38.52
N GLN A 445 -34.39 26.06 38.08
CA GLN A 445 -34.89 27.11 38.98
C GLN A 445 -36.20 26.68 39.66
N GLU A 446 -37.15 26.11 38.91
CA GLU A 446 -38.42 25.61 39.45
C GLU A 446 -38.19 24.52 40.52
N LYS A 447 -37.33 23.53 40.24
CA LYS A 447 -36.95 22.49 41.22
C LYS A 447 -36.26 23.06 42.46
N ALA A 448 -35.39 24.06 42.30
CA ALA A 448 -34.73 24.72 43.42
C ALA A 448 -35.72 25.57 44.26
N GLU A 449 -36.79 26.10 43.66
CA GLU A 449 -37.85 26.81 44.37
C GLU A 449 -38.78 25.84 45.11
N GLU A 450 -39.16 24.71 44.50
CA GLU A 450 -39.89 23.63 45.19
C GLU A 450 -39.10 23.08 46.38
N GLU A 451 -37.80 22.85 46.24
CA GLU A 451 -36.94 22.38 47.33
C GLU A 451 -36.81 23.42 48.46
N ARG A 452 -36.74 24.72 48.13
CA ARG A 452 -36.80 25.81 49.11
C ARG A 452 -38.14 25.87 49.85
N LEU A 453 -39.26 25.70 49.14
CA LEU A 453 -40.59 25.65 49.75
C LEU A 453 -40.75 24.43 50.66
N ARG A 454 -40.25 23.26 50.23
CA ARG A 454 -40.25 22.03 51.01
C ARG A 454 -39.41 22.15 52.27
N THR A 455 -38.16 22.58 52.16
CA THR A 455 -37.27 22.79 53.31
C THR A 455 -37.78 23.91 54.24
N GLY A 456 -38.49 24.90 53.71
CA GLY A 456 -39.24 25.88 54.51
C GLY A 456 -40.35 25.24 55.36
N ARG A 457 -41.19 24.39 54.76
CA ARG A 457 -42.25 23.63 55.47
C ARG A 457 -41.69 22.64 56.49
N GLU A 458 -40.59 21.96 56.16
CA GLU A 458 -39.90 21.05 57.09
C GLU A 458 -39.31 21.82 58.29
N ARG A 459 -38.77 23.03 58.08
CA ARG A 459 -38.30 23.92 59.17
C ARG A 459 -39.42 24.48 60.04
N GLU A 460 -40.56 24.85 59.47
CA GLU A 460 -41.77 25.23 60.22
C GLU A 460 -42.23 24.07 61.12
N LYS A 461 -42.39 22.87 60.54
CA LYS A 461 -42.81 21.68 61.27
C LYS A 461 -41.80 21.30 62.38
N ALA A 462 -40.50 21.41 62.12
CA ALA A 462 -39.47 21.20 63.13
C ALA A 462 -39.51 22.24 64.26
N LYS A 463 -39.88 23.50 63.97
CA LYS A 463 -40.11 24.53 65.00
C LYS A 463 -41.35 24.23 65.84
N GLU A 464 -42.44 23.77 65.22
CA GLU A 464 -43.65 23.35 65.96
C GLU A 464 -43.38 22.13 66.84
N GLU A 465 -42.68 21.12 66.32
CA GLU A 465 -42.27 19.94 67.10
C GLU A 465 -41.30 20.30 68.24
N ALA A 466 -40.35 21.21 68.02
CA ALA A 466 -39.47 21.72 69.07
C ALA A 466 -40.25 22.52 70.13
N ALA A 467 -41.19 23.38 69.72
CA ALA A 467 -42.08 24.09 70.64
C ALA A 467 -43.01 23.12 71.42
N GLY A 468 -43.42 22.02 70.78
CA GLY A 468 -44.12 20.90 71.40
C GLY A 468 -43.28 20.21 72.47
N ARG A 469 -42.04 19.83 72.15
CA ARG A 469 -41.09 19.22 73.09
C ARG A 469 -40.77 20.15 74.26
N VAL A 470 -40.56 21.44 74.04
CA VAL A 470 -40.34 22.41 75.13
C VAL A 470 -41.57 22.56 76.03
N LYS A 471 -42.80 22.47 75.48
CA LYS A 471 -44.04 22.43 76.29
C LYS A 471 -44.15 21.11 77.06
N GLU A 472 -43.78 19.99 76.46
CA GLU A 472 -43.82 18.66 77.09
C GLU A 472 -42.75 18.50 78.17
N GLU A 473 -41.53 18.98 77.96
CA GLU A 473 -40.45 19.02 78.96
C GLU A 473 -40.81 19.94 80.12
N LYS A 474 -41.40 21.12 79.87
CA LYS A 474 -41.94 21.96 80.96
C LYS A 474 -43.07 21.27 81.72
N LYS A 475 -43.89 20.44 81.06
CA LYS A 475 -44.93 19.61 81.70
C LYS A 475 -44.31 18.46 82.51
N LYS A 476 -43.28 17.79 81.99
CA LYS A 476 -42.49 16.75 82.68
C LYS A 476 -41.79 17.32 83.90
N ALA A 477 -41.03 18.42 83.77
CA ALA A 477 -40.37 19.08 84.90
C ALA A 477 -41.35 19.53 85.98
N ARG A 478 -42.57 19.97 85.60
CA ARG A 478 -43.64 20.29 86.56
C ARG A 478 -44.18 19.03 87.27
N LEU A 479 -44.41 17.95 86.54
CA LEU A 479 -44.83 16.65 87.10
C LEU A 479 -43.74 16.00 87.95
N GLU A 480 -42.48 16.13 87.58
CA GLU A 480 -41.32 15.55 88.26
C GLU A 480 -40.98 16.34 89.53
N LYS A 481 -41.18 17.67 89.52
CA LYS A 481 -41.19 18.48 90.75
C LYS A 481 -42.32 18.05 91.70
N GLN A 482 -43.54 17.83 91.20
CA GLN A 482 -44.64 17.30 92.01
C GLN A 482 -44.38 15.86 92.52
N ARG A 483 -43.66 15.04 91.75
CA ARG A 483 -43.29 13.67 92.11
C ARG A 483 -42.15 13.64 93.15
N ALA A 484 -41.21 14.58 93.07
CA ALA A 484 -40.17 14.78 94.07
C ALA A 484 -40.72 15.32 95.41
N GLU A 485 -41.75 16.17 95.38
CA GLU A 485 -42.45 16.64 96.59
C GLU A 485 -43.28 15.54 97.28
N LEU A 486 -43.75 14.52 96.56
CA LEU A 486 -44.55 13.42 97.11
C LEU A 486 -43.78 12.12 97.41
N ALA A 487 -42.55 11.96 96.92
CA ALA A 487 -41.70 10.81 97.23
C ALA A 487 -41.10 10.85 98.66
N ALA A 488 -41.32 11.94 99.41
CA ALA A 488 -40.86 12.12 100.78
C ALA A 488 -41.87 11.60 101.84
N LYS A 489 -42.31 10.34 101.74
CA LYS A 489 -42.90 9.55 102.85
C LYS A 489 -42.93 8.04 102.52
N PRO A 490 -42.57 7.14 103.45
CA PRO A 490 -42.27 5.74 103.11
C PRO A 490 -43.41 4.73 103.36
N ALA A 491 -43.36 3.66 102.55
CA ALA A 491 -43.70 2.25 102.82
C ALA A 491 -45.13 1.82 103.24
N ALA A 492 -45.70 0.86 102.47
CA ALA A 492 -46.09 -0.50 102.94
C ALA A 492 -46.75 -1.33 101.80
N GLY A 493 -46.64 -2.67 101.85
CA GLY A 493 -47.71 -3.59 101.37
C GLY A 493 -47.55 -4.38 100.06
N ASP A 494 -47.01 -5.59 100.17
CA ASP A 494 -47.61 -6.90 99.78
C ASP A 494 -48.18 -7.26 98.37
N ALA A 495 -47.67 -8.41 97.90
CA ALA A 495 -48.37 -9.64 97.45
C ALA A 495 -49.10 -9.81 96.08
N ALA A 496 -48.64 -10.86 95.38
CA ALA A 496 -49.39 -11.93 94.66
C ALA A 496 -50.27 -11.64 93.42
N GLY A 497 -50.32 -12.60 92.46
CA GLY A 497 -51.47 -12.78 91.55
C GLY A 497 -51.20 -13.31 90.14
N ALA A 498 -51.64 -14.55 89.87
CA ALA A 498 -51.51 -15.37 88.66
C ALA A 498 -52.23 -14.93 87.34
N ALA A 499 -51.91 -15.66 86.25
CA ALA A 499 -52.75 -15.98 85.05
C ALA A 499 -53.07 -14.85 84.02
N ALA A 500 -53.37 -15.08 82.73
CA ALA A 500 -53.11 -16.19 81.76
C ALA A 500 -53.48 -15.73 80.31
N ALA A 501 -53.25 -16.58 79.30
CA ALA A 501 -53.83 -16.60 77.93
C ALA A 501 -53.28 -15.69 76.77
N THR A 502 -52.34 -16.25 75.97
CA THR A 502 -52.47 -16.70 74.53
C THR A 502 -53.49 -16.07 73.54
N PRO A 503 -53.35 -16.28 72.19
CA PRO A 503 -52.17 -16.21 71.29
C PRO A 503 -52.45 -15.75 69.81
N GLY A 504 -51.43 -15.81 68.92
CA GLY A 504 -51.54 -16.01 67.44
C GLY A 504 -51.67 -14.76 66.55
N THR A 505 -51.33 -14.71 65.25
CA THR A 505 -50.64 -15.59 64.24
C THR A 505 -50.44 -14.73 62.95
N GLY A 506 -49.60 -14.97 61.93
CA GLY A 506 -48.64 -16.02 61.50
C GLY A 506 -47.76 -15.48 60.32
N THR A 507 -46.62 -16.06 59.90
CA THR A 507 -46.40 -17.18 58.92
C THR A 507 -46.90 -16.88 57.48
N SER A 508 -46.17 -17.06 56.36
CA SER A 508 -45.02 -17.94 55.94
C SER A 508 -44.20 -17.26 54.79
N ARG A 509 -42.93 -17.53 54.39
CA ARG A 509 -42.11 -18.77 54.15
C ARG A 509 -42.54 -19.63 52.92
N PRO A 510 -41.67 -20.45 52.28
CA PRO A 510 -40.23 -20.34 51.97
C PRO A 510 -39.78 -20.97 50.60
N ASP A 511 -38.46 -21.13 50.41
CA ASP A 511 -37.72 -21.79 49.30
C ASP A 511 -37.65 -23.35 49.31
N LEU A 512 -36.88 -23.88 48.32
CA LEU A 512 -35.99 -25.08 48.30
C LEU A 512 -36.38 -26.37 47.51
N GLU A 513 -35.70 -26.52 46.36
CA GLU A 513 -34.71 -27.58 46.01
C GLU A 513 -35.04 -29.06 45.63
N THR A 514 -34.19 -29.56 44.69
CA THR A 514 -33.76 -30.96 44.39
C THR A 514 -34.58 -31.93 43.52
N GLY A 515 -33.94 -32.39 42.42
CA GLY A 515 -33.63 -33.82 42.18
C GLY A 515 -34.56 -34.67 41.28
N GLY A 516 -33.99 -35.38 40.29
CA GLY A 516 -34.67 -36.53 39.64
C GLY A 516 -34.20 -36.90 38.21
N THR A 517 -33.69 -38.13 38.04
CA THR A 517 -33.24 -38.72 36.76
C THR A 517 -34.33 -39.55 36.04
N GLY A 518 -34.28 -39.66 34.71
CA GLY A 518 -35.13 -40.60 33.93
C GLY A 518 -34.61 -40.81 32.49
N SER A 519 -34.87 -41.97 31.88
CA SER A 519 -34.21 -42.45 30.64
C SER A 519 -35.20 -43.03 29.60
N ALA A 520 -34.71 -43.26 28.38
CA ALA A 520 -35.25 -44.14 27.32
C ALA A 520 -36.47 -43.61 26.49
N VAL A 521 -36.78 -44.03 25.25
CA VAL A 521 -36.11 -44.79 24.15
C VAL A 521 -37.03 -44.78 22.88
N ARG A 522 -36.49 -45.01 21.65
CA ARG A 522 -37.21 -45.34 20.36
C ARG A 522 -38.10 -44.23 19.73
N SER A 523 -38.51 -44.29 18.45
CA SER A 523 -37.93 -44.79 17.16
C SER A 523 -38.92 -44.59 16.00
N THR A 524 -38.43 -44.30 14.78
CA THR A 524 -38.83 -44.72 13.38
C THR A 524 -38.49 -43.57 12.40
N GLY A 525 -37.90 -43.71 11.21
CA GLY A 525 -38.09 -44.69 10.11
C GLY A 525 -39.22 -44.20 9.19
N ALA A 526 -39.12 -44.02 7.86
CA ALA A 526 -38.29 -44.56 6.76
C ALA A 526 -38.09 -43.49 5.63
N THR A 527 -37.02 -43.43 4.79
CA THR A 527 -36.69 -44.18 3.53
C THR A 527 -37.65 -43.86 2.35
N GLU A 528 -37.27 -43.51 1.10
CA GLU A 528 -36.48 -44.21 0.03
C GLU A 528 -35.97 -43.26 -1.11
N GLN A 529 -34.78 -43.46 -1.73
CA GLN A 529 -34.45 -44.01 -3.10
C GLN A 529 -34.99 -43.22 -4.33
N ARG A 530 -34.40 -43.09 -5.54
CA ARG A 530 -33.35 -43.75 -6.40
C ARG A 530 -32.79 -42.72 -7.45
N GLY A 531 -31.85 -42.98 -8.39
CA GLY A 531 -30.90 -44.10 -8.59
C GLY A 531 -30.62 -44.58 -10.04
N GLY A 532 -29.75 -43.91 -10.83
CA GLY A 532 -29.28 -44.29 -12.20
C GLY A 532 -28.96 -43.05 -13.08
N ARG A 533 -27.94 -42.89 -13.95
CA ARG A 533 -26.97 -43.73 -14.72
C ARG A 533 -27.41 -44.11 -16.16
N ALA A 534 -26.73 -43.56 -17.17
CA ALA A 534 -26.28 -44.22 -18.41
C ALA A 534 -25.47 -43.24 -19.31
N ASP A 535 -24.60 -43.80 -20.14
CA ASP A 535 -23.77 -43.17 -21.19
C ASP A 535 -24.50 -43.21 -22.54
N GLU A 536 -24.07 -42.44 -23.55
CA GLU A 536 -24.09 -42.85 -24.98
C GLU A 536 -23.31 -41.85 -25.87
N ASP A 537 -22.71 -42.38 -26.94
CA ASP A 537 -21.91 -41.67 -27.96
C ASP A 537 -22.81 -41.06 -29.06
N ASP A 538 -22.29 -40.12 -29.85
CA ASP A 538 -22.88 -39.72 -31.15
C ASP A 538 -21.78 -39.26 -32.14
N ASP A 539 -21.88 -39.73 -33.38
CA ASP A 539 -20.92 -39.54 -34.49
C ASP A 539 -21.70 -39.10 -35.76
N GLY A 540 -21.16 -38.14 -36.51
CA GLY A 540 -21.74 -37.61 -37.77
C GLY A 540 -22.29 -36.19 -37.65
N ASP A 541 -22.34 -35.36 -38.69
CA ASP A 541 -21.88 -35.51 -40.07
C ASP A 541 -21.31 -34.16 -40.58
N ALA A 542 -20.58 -34.19 -41.69
CA ALA A 542 -20.09 -32.98 -42.36
C ALA A 542 -21.05 -32.57 -43.49
N GLU A 543 -21.63 -31.37 -43.41
CA GLU A 543 -22.37 -30.74 -44.53
C GLU A 543 -21.55 -29.66 -45.23
N GLU A 544 -21.76 -29.53 -46.54
CA GLU A 544 -21.08 -28.58 -47.42
C GLU A 544 -21.85 -27.25 -47.53
N GLY A 545 -21.12 -26.13 -47.40
CA GLY A 545 -21.29 -24.95 -48.25
C GLY A 545 -22.55 -24.08 -48.13
N GLU A 546 -22.44 -22.97 -47.39
CA GLU A 546 -23.02 -21.68 -47.80
C GLU A 546 -21.94 -20.57 -47.70
N ASP A 547 -21.80 -19.75 -48.74
CA ASP A 547 -20.84 -18.63 -48.79
C ASP A 547 -21.28 -17.49 -47.87
N PHE A 548 -20.70 -17.42 -46.67
CA PHE A 548 -20.98 -16.39 -45.68
C PHE A 548 -20.11 -15.14 -45.90
N ASP A 549 -20.72 -14.01 -46.28
CA ASP A 549 -20.05 -12.71 -46.38
C ASP A 549 -19.64 -12.20 -44.98
N PRO A 550 -18.32 -12.16 -44.65
CA PRO A 550 -17.87 -11.86 -43.29
C PRO A 550 -17.99 -10.37 -42.90
N LEU A 551 -18.40 -9.49 -43.82
CA LEU A 551 -18.44 -8.04 -43.56
C LEU A 551 -19.83 -7.54 -43.13
N ALA A 552 -20.92 -8.23 -43.51
CA ALA A 552 -22.28 -7.76 -43.23
C ALA A 552 -22.66 -7.80 -41.74
N GLY A 553 -22.25 -8.83 -40.99
CA GLY A 553 -22.58 -8.98 -39.56
C GLY A 553 -21.76 -8.11 -38.60
N HIS A 554 -20.66 -7.51 -39.06
CA HIS A 554 -19.67 -6.89 -38.17
C HIS A 554 -20.13 -5.54 -37.58
N GLU A 555 -20.91 -4.75 -38.33
CA GLU A 555 -21.45 -3.47 -37.84
C GLU A 555 -22.64 -3.67 -36.88
N GLU A 556 -23.49 -4.68 -37.11
CA GLU A 556 -24.59 -5.02 -36.19
C GLU A 556 -24.04 -5.56 -34.86
N LEU A 557 -22.95 -6.33 -34.89
CA LEU A 557 -22.25 -6.78 -33.68
C LEU A 557 -21.61 -5.60 -32.91
N LYS A 558 -21.01 -4.63 -33.59
CA LYS A 558 -20.48 -3.40 -32.98
C LYS A 558 -21.59 -2.58 -32.32
N ALA A 559 -22.71 -2.35 -33.00
CA ALA A 559 -23.85 -1.60 -32.47
C ALA A 559 -24.43 -2.29 -31.21
N THR A 560 -24.55 -3.62 -31.25
CA THR A 560 -25.00 -4.42 -30.11
C THR A 560 -24.02 -4.35 -28.93
N LEU A 561 -22.72 -4.43 -29.19
CA LEU A 561 -21.68 -4.32 -28.15
C LEU A 561 -21.63 -2.92 -27.51
N ALA A 562 -21.73 -1.87 -28.33
CA ALA A 562 -21.79 -0.48 -27.83
C ALA A 562 -23.02 -0.25 -26.94
N GLY A 563 -24.20 -0.74 -27.36
CA GLY A 563 -25.42 -0.68 -26.54
C GLY A 563 -25.30 -1.44 -25.21
N ALA A 564 -24.63 -2.59 -25.22
CA ALA A 564 -24.37 -3.37 -24.00
C ALA A 564 -23.40 -2.65 -23.04
N MET A 565 -22.34 -2.02 -23.56
CA MET A 565 -21.40 -1.25 -22.75
C MET A 565 -22.05 0.00 -22.13
N ASP A 566 -22.85 0.73 -22.88
CA ASP A 566 -23.59 1.90 -22.40
C ASP A 566 -24.66 1.52 -21.34
N ALA A 567 -25.34 0.38 -21.52
CA ALA A 567 -26.22 -0.19 -20.50
C ALA A 567 -25.48 -0.59 -19.20
N LEU A 568 -24.29 -1.20 -19.33
CA LEU A 568 -23.43 -1.55 -18.19
C LEU A 568 -22.96 -0.30 -17.44
N GLN A 569 -22.46 0.71 -18.17
CA GLN A 569 -21.97 1.97 -17.61
C GLN A 569 -23.09 2.72 -16.86
N ARG A 570 -24.30 2.80 -17.41
CA ARG A 570 -25.47 3.35 -16.69
C ARG A 570 -25.82 2.59 -15.41
N THR A 571 -25.66 1.27 -15.41
CA THR A 571 -25.94 0.42 -14.24
C THR A 571 -24.89 0.61 -13.15
N VAL A 572 -23.61 0.68 -13.52
CA VAL A 572 -22.50 1.01 -12.59
C VAL A 572 -22.69 2.39 -11.98
N MET A 573 -23.02 3.41 -12.79
CA MET A 573 -23.20 4.78 -12.29
C MET A 573 -24.40 4.90 -11.32
N ARG A 574 -25.50 4.17 -11.55
CA ARG A 574 -26.60 4.06 -10.56
C ARG A 574 -26.14 3.36 -9.27
N ALA A 575 -25.40 2.26 -9.38
CA ALA A 575 -24.89 1.54 -8.21
C ALA A 575 -23.88 2.35 -7.37
N PHE A 576 -23.23 3.37 -7.93
CA PHE A 576 -22.43 4.35 -7.19
C PHE A 576 -23.27 5.47 -6.58
N ALA A 577 -24.34 5.92 -7.24
CA ALA A 577 -25.24 6.95 -6.71
C ALA A 577 -26.01 6.50 -5.46
N ASP A 578 -26.42 5.22 -5.39
CA ASP A 578 -27.23 4.66 -4.31
C ASP A 578 -26.43 4.17 -3.08
N ARG A 579 -25.10 4.40 -3.02
CA ARG A 579 -24.30 4.04 -1.83
C ARG A 579 -24.53 5.03 -0.68
N PRO A 580 -24.90 4.57 0.54
CA PRO A 580 -24.93 5.44 1.71
C PRO A 580 -23.53 5.98 2.02
N ARG A 581 -23.42 7.30 2.20
CA ARG A 581 -22.16 7.94 2.59
C ARG A 581 -21.75 7.49 3.99
N VAL A 582 -20.62 6.79 4.08
CA VAL A 582 -19.93 6.56 5.35
C VAL A 582 -19.41 7.91 5.84
N LEU A 583 -19.81 8.31 7.05
CA LEU A 583 -19.28 9.53 7.68
C LEU A 583 -17.82 9.30 8.07
N PRO A 584 -16.93 10.30 7.92
CA PRO A 584 -15.60 10.22 8.51
C PRO A 584 -15.69 10.11 10.03
N TYR A 585 -14.80 9.31 10.60
CA TYR A 585 -14.59 9.22 12.04
C TYR A 585 -14.09 10.60 12.52
N GLN A 586 -14.64 11.10 13.63
CA GLN A 586 -14.07 12.27 14.31
C GLN A 586 -13.08 11.74 15.34
N ASP A 587 -11.82 12.15 15.24
CA ASP A 587 -10.86 11.92 16.30
C ASP A 587 -11.25 12.78 17.51
N GLU A 588 -11.20 12.21 18.71
CA GLU A 588 -11.45 12.94 19.96
C GLU A 588 -10.17 13.67 20.36
N ASP A 589 -10.31 14.95 20.72
CA ASP A 589 -9.20 15.82 21.08
C ASP A 589 -8.42 15.26 22.29
N GLY A 590 -7.09 15.21 22.16
CA GLY A 590 -6.19 14.91 23.28
C GLY A 590 -5.65 16.20 23.87
N ASP A 591 -5.94 16.45 25.14
CA ASP A 591 -5.45 17.63 25.86
C ASP A 591 -3.91 17.57 26.00
N GLU A 592 -3.21 18.54 25.40
CA GLU A 592 -1.80 18.84 25.69
C GLU A 592 -1.76 19.98 26.73
N ASP A 593 -1.60 19.64 28.01
CA ASP A 593 -1.33 20.62 29.07
C ASP A 593 0.12 21.13 28.96
N GLU A 594 0.28 22.44 28.85
CA GLU A 594 1.57 23.14 28.82
C GLU A 594 2.15 23.31 30.24
N ASP A 595 3.26 22.62 30.54
CA ASP A 595 4.09 22.91 31.73
C ASP A 595 5.34 23.72 31.33
N GLU A 596 5.19 25.04 31.19
CA GLU A 596 6.29 26.00 31.27
C GLU A 596 6.63 26.29 32.75
N ASP A 597 7.72 25.72 33.29
CA ASP A 597 8.58 26.38 34.31
C ASP A 597 9.75 25.50 34.78
N ALA A 598 10.97 25.77 34.29
CA ALA A 598 12.24 25.51 35.01
C ALA A 598 13.48 26.01 34.22
N GLN A 599 13.75 27.31 34.26
CA GLN A 599 15.07 27.85 33.89
C GLN A 599 16.06 27.79 35.07
N GLU A 600 17.35 27.73 34.75
CA GLU A 600 18.52 27.86 35.63
C GLU A 600 18.80 26.78 36.71
N ARG A 601 19.83 25.96 36.46
CA ARG A 601 21.14 26.07 37.17
C ARG A 601 22.23 25.18 36.53
N ALA A 602 23.47 25.58 36.81
CA ALA A 602 24.77 24.94 36.53
C ALA A 602 24.77 23.40 36.33
N GLY A 603 25.64 22.79 35.54
CA GLY A 603 26.96 23.22 35.05
C GLY A 603 27.91 22.00 35.09
N GLU A 604 29.02 22.05 34.34
CA GLU A 604 30.23 21.20 34.44
C GLU A 604 30.10 19.76 35.02
N ASP A 605 30.30 18.73 34.18
CA ASP A 605 31.41 17.78 34.41
C ASP A 605 31.81 17.04 33.12
N GLU A 606 33.10 16.78 32.98
CA GLU A 606 33.65 15.86 31.98
C GLU A 606 33.57 14.42 32.53
N ARG A 607 33.33 13.42 31.66
CA ARG A 607 34.19 12.20 31.53
C ARG A 607 33.55 11.08 30.68
N ASP A 608 34.23 10.80 29.58
CA ASP A 608 34.98 9.53 29.41
C ASP A 608 34.32 8.22 29.88
N VAL A 609 33.73 7.47 28.94
CA VAL A 609 33.70 5.98 28.98
C VAL A 609 33.82 5.43 27.56
N GLY A 610 34.89 4.69 27.28
CA GLY A 610 34.98 3.79 26.14
C GLY A 610 35.02 2.33 26.57
N CYS A 611 34.40 1.45 25.78
CA CYS A 611 34.67 0.01 25.65
C CYS A 611 34.11 -0.47 24.30
#